data_AF-A0AAE1QIT5-F1
#
_entry.id   AF-A0AAE1QIT5-F1
#
_cell.length_a   1.000
_cell.length_b   1.000
_cell.length_c   1.000
_cell.angle_alpha   90.00
_cell.angle_beta   90.00
_cell.angle_gamma   90.00
#
_symmetry.space_group_name_H-M   'P 1'
#
loop_
_entity.id
_entity.type
_entity.pdbx_description
1 polymer ?
#
loop_
_entity_poly.entity_id
_entity_poly.type
_entity_poly.pdbx_seq_one_letter_code
_entity_poly.pdbx_strand_id
1 'polypeptide(L)'
;MRLSIGILSMIWNSLYWWMRPLVKWLLRRTTKLCELQRICYGEYRGAQRTCGVEYSLLQSRVPEIQKCMKYTDSKCQERSLNHDYICYAAFTIVKIKKINTQVHKKFCNTLTECMTQIWGYRQLMADVEVMRRQSYSAENPDHEEKLLRLWTALVPDDPLEARVTKQWTSIGFQGSDPQTDFRGMGILGLENLLFFAEQYTSAARHVLSRSQHPIYGYSFAIFGINVTAMACDLLKSGEAKIHFYNASKRFPTLHNFHQFYCYLFFSFDELWRMEKPQNMMEFSRIRDKFEAQVKLKLKNPMAYFQCNFVLENV
;
A
#
# COMPACT_ATOMS: atom_id res chain seq x y z
N MET A 1 -6.71 -29.57 -10.52
CA MET A 1 -7.63 -28.44 -10.82
C MET A 1 -6.93 -27.07 -10.94
N ARG A 2 -5.88 -26.74 -10.17
CA ARG A 2 -5.14 -25.45 -10.31
C ARG A 2 -4.32 -25.32 -11.62
N LEU A 3 -3.75 -26.40 -12.11
CA LEU A 3 -2.98 -26.43 -13.37
C LEU A 3 -3.83 -26.12 -14.61
N SER A 4 -5.08 -26.61 -14.68
CA SER A 4 -5.93 -26.36 -15.85
C SER A 4 -6.44 -24.92 -15.91
N ILE A 5 -6.72 -24.27 -14.77
CA ILE A 5 -7.11 -22.85 -14.70
C ILE A 5 -5.94 -21.95 -15.14
N GLY A 6 -4.71 -22.29 -14.75
CA GLY A 6 -3.51 -21.59 -15.19
C GLY A 6 -3.34 -21.63 -16.71
N ILE A 7 -3.43 -22.83 -17.30
CA ILE A 7 -3.32 -23.05 -18.75
C ILE A 7 -4.47 -22.35 -19.50
N LEU A 8 -5.71 -22.46 -19.02
CA LEU A 8 -6.87 -21.75 -19.59
C LEU A 8 -6.69 -20.23 -19.54
N SER A 9 -6.18 -19.68 -18.43
CA SER A 9 -5.90 -18.24 -18.34
C SER A 9 -4.76 -17.82 -19.29
N MET A 10 -3.76 -18.69 -19.48
CA MET A 10 -2.62 -18.43 -20.37
C MET A 10 -3.06 -18.42 -21.84
N ILE A 11 -3.89 -19.39 -22.23
CA ILE A 11 -4.52 -19.47 -23.56
C ILE A 11 -5.43 -18.27 -23.78
N TRP A 12 -6.29 -17.93 -22.81
CA TRP A 12 -7.18 -16.78 -22.90
C TRP A 12 -6.42 -15.46 -23.01
N ASN A 13 -5.38 -15.26 -22.21
CA ASN A 13 -4.50 -14.09 -22.28
C ASN A 13 -3.78 -14.01 -23.62
N SER A 14 -3.33 -15.15 -24.16
CA SER A 14 -2.69 -15.21 -25.48
C SER A 14 -3.69 -14.85 -26.58
N LEU A 15 -4.87 -15.46 -26.57
CA LEU A 15 -5.94 -15.18 -27.52
C LEU A 15 -6.37 -13.69 -27.47
N TYR A 16 -6.59 -13.17 -26.26
CA TYR A 16 -6.91 -11.75 -26.05
C TYR A 16 -5.79 -10.85 -26.56
N TRP A 17 -4.52 -11.17 -26.31
CA TRP A 17 -3.39 -10.38 -26.81
C TRP A 17 -3.33 -10.34 -28.34
N TRP A 18 -3.62 -11.45 -29.01
CA TRP A 18 -3.71 -11.55 -30.47
C TRP A 18 -4.91 -10.79 -31.05
N MET A 19 -6.08 -10.86 -30.40
CA MET A 19 -7.29 -10.17 -30.85
C MET A 19 -7.31 -8.68 -30.51
N ARG A 20 -6.59 -8.25 -29.47
CA ARG A 20 -6.63 -6.88 -28.96
C ARG A 20 -6.29 -5.80 -30.01
N PRO A 21 -5.32 -5.96 -30.92
CA PRO A 21 -5.11 -5.03 -32.03
C PRO A 21 -6.36 -4.87 -32.93
N LEU A 22 -7.03 -5.97 -33.26
CA LEU A 22 -8.25 -5.97 -34.08
C LEU A 22 -9.40 -5.28 -33.34
N VAL A 23 -9.63 -5.63 -32.07
CA VAL A 23 -10.65 -4.98 -31.23
C VAL A 23 -10.36 -3.48 -31.09
N LYS A 24 -9.10 -3.09 -30.83
CA LYS A 24 -8.70 -1.67 -30.76
C LYS A 24 -8.95 -0.94 -32.08
N TRP A 25 -8.64 -1.57 -33.21
CA TRP A 25 -8.87 -1.01 -34.53
C TRP A 25 -10.36 -0.81 -34.79
N LEU A 26 -11.17 -1.83 -34.52
CA LEU A 26 -12.63 -1.78 -34.68
C LEU A 26 -13.23 -0.66 -33.80
N LEU A 27 -12.90 -0.66 -32.51
CA LEU A 27 -13.37 0.38 -31.59
C LEU A 27 -12.88 1.77 -31.99
N ARG A 28 -11.68 1.91 -32.55
CA ARG A 28 -11.21 3.21 -33.06
C ARG A 28 -11.98 3.66 -34.29
N ARG A 29 -12.41 2.73 -35.15
CA ARG A 29 -13.24 3.03 -36.33
C ARG A 29 -14.64 3.49 -35.91
N THR A 30 -15.25 2.82 -34.94
CA THR A 30 -16.62 3.11 -34.47
C THR A 30 -16.68 4.33 -33.55
N THR A 31 -15.83 4.39 -32.52
CA THR A 31 -15.87 5.46 -31.50
C THR A 31 -15.09 6.71 -31.90
N LYS A 32 -14.18 6.62 -32.88
CA LYS A 32 -13.19 7.66 -33.23
C LYS A 32 -12.22 8.04 -32.10
N LEU A 33 -12.27 7.36 -30.96
CA LEU A 33 -11.40 7.57 -29.81
C LEU A 33 -10.21 6.59 -29.83
N CYS A 34 -9.09 6.97 -29.20
CA CYS A 34 -8.05 6.01 -28.85
C CYS A 34 -8.41 5.24 -27.56
N GLU A 35 -7.68 4.17 -27.25
CA GLU A 35 -7.94 3.34 -26.07
C GLU A 35 -7.87 4.14 -24.75
N LEU A 36 -6.84 4.98 -24.59
CA LEU A 36 -6.71 5.83 -23.39
C LEU A 36 -7.92 6.76 -23.22
N GLN A 37 -8.42 7.35 -24.30
CA GLN A 37 -9.62 8.20 -24.26
C GLN A 37 -10.85 7.38 -23.85
N ARG A 38 -11.04 6.19 -24.42
CA ARG A 38 -12.16 5.31 -24.03
C ARG A 38 -12.12 4.95 -22.55
N ILE A 39 -10.94 4.61 -22.03
CA ILE A 39 -10.77 4.30 -20.60
C ILE A 39 -11.05 5.54 -19.74
N CYS A 40 -10.46 6.69 -20.07
CA CYS A 40 -10.60 7.91 -19.29
C CYS A 40 -12.05 8.42 -19.23
N TYR A 41 -12.86 8.16 -20.27
CA TYR A 41 -14.26 8.59 -20.33
C TYR A 41 -15.26 7.51 -19.88
N GLY A 42 -14.95 6.25 -20.13
CA GLY A 42 -15.87 5.14 -19.89
C GLY A 42 -15.76 4.52 -18.50
N GLU A 43 -14.60 4.61 -17.85
CA GLU A 43 -14.38 4.00 -16.53
C GLU A 43 -14.63 4.98 -15.38
N TYR A 44 -15.18 4.47 -14.28
CA TYR A 44 -15.30 5.21 -13.03
C TYR A 44 -13.93 5.68 -12.51
N ARG A 45 -13.91 6.88 -11.94
CA ARG A 45 -12.69 7.44 -11.35
C ARG A 45 -12.21 6.55 -10.20
N GLY A 46 -10.89 6.43 -10.07
CA GLY A 46 -10.24 5.62 -9.04
C GLY A 46 -9.51 4.43 -9.67
N ALA A 47 -9.43 3.32 -8.94
CA ALA A 47 -8.64 2.16 -9.30
C ALA A 47 -9.01 1.58 -10.67
N GLN A 48 -10.30 1.47 -11.00
CA GLN A 48 -10.74 0.89 -12.27
C GLN A 48 -10.15 1.64 -13.48
N ARG A 49 -10.32 2.97 -13.52
CA ARG A 49 -9.73 3.81 -14.58
C ARG A 49 -8.21 3.79 -14.54
N THR A 50 -7.60 3.93 -13.36
CA THR A 50 -6.14 4.01 -13.22
C THR A 50 -5.47 2.71 -13.66
N CYS A 51 -5.98 1.55 -13.25
CA CYS A 51 -5.51 0.24 -13.72
C CYS A 51 -5.68 0.07 -15.23
N GLY A 52 -6.82 0.51 -15.79
CA GLY A 52 -7.03 0.51 -17.24
C GLY A 52 -5.99 1.35 -17.99
N VAL A 53 -5.72 2.57 -17.50
CA VAL A 53 -4.69 3.46 -18.06
C VAL A 53 -3.31 2.82 -17.94
N GLU A 54 -2.95 2.30 -16.76
CA GLU A 54 -1.68 1.62 -16.51
C GLU A 54 -1.47 0.46 -17.50
N TYR A 55 -2.48 -0.40 -17.64
CA TYR A 55 -2.45 -1.52 -18.57
C TYR A 55 -2.33 -1.07 -20.04
N SER A 56 -3.05 -0.02 -20.43
CA SER A 56 -2.96 0.53 -21.80
C SER A 56 -1.56 1.07 -22.11
N LEU A 57 -0.95 1.78 -21.15
CA LEU A 57 0.40 2.33 -21.27
C LEU A 57 1.46 1.22 -21.31
N LEU A 58 1.42 0.27 -20.38
CA LEU A 58 2.37 -0.86 -20.31
C LEU A 58 2.37 -1.71 -21.58
N GLN A 59 1.22 -1.80 -22.24
CA GLN A 59 1.06 -2.58 -23.47
C GLN A 59 1.16 -1.72 -24.75
N SER A 60 1.61 -0.48 -24.64
CA SER A 60 1.81 0.39 -25.79
C SER A 60 2.94 -0.16 -26.67
N ARG A 61 2.68 -0.28 -27.97
CA ARG A 61 3.69 -0.62 -29.00
C ARG A 61 4.36 0.62 -29.61
N VAL A 62 4.03 1.82 -29.12
CA VAL A 62 4.57 3.08 -29.64
C VAL A 62 5.91 3.39 -28.93
N PRO A 63 7.05 3.40 -29.63
CA PRO A 63 8.38 3.55 -29.03
C PRO A 63 8.54 4.80 -28.16
N GLU A 64 7.96 5.93 -28.59
CA GLU A 64 8.03 7.21 -27.88
C GLU A 64 7.29 7.16 -26.54
N ILE A 65 6.16 6.43 -26.47
CA ILE A 65 5.43 6.22 -25.22
C ILE A 65 6.25 5.31 -24.29
N GLN A 66 6.85 4.24 -24.82
CA GLN A 66 7.70 3.36 -24.03
C GLN A 66 8.91 4.12 -23.45
N LYS A 67 9.54 5.00 -24.24
CA LYS A 67 10.64 5.85 -23.78
C LYS A 67 10.18 6.81 -22.67
N CYS A 68 9.02 7.44 -22.85
CA CYS A 68 8.42 8.32 -21.84
C CYS A 68 8.14 7.58 -20.52
N MET A 69 7.59 6.37 -20.59
CA MET A 69 7.36 5.54 -19.39
C MET A 69 8.65 5.15 -18.69
N LYS A 70 9.66 4.65 -19.44
CA LYS A 70 10.97 4.28 -18.89
C LYS A 70 11.66 5.46 -18.19
N TYR A 71 11.57 6.65 -18.78
CA TYR A 71 12.12 7.86 -18.17
C TYR A 71 11.39 8.22 -16.87
N THR A 72 10.06 8.13 -16.86
CA THR A 72 9.27 8.40 -15.64
C THR A 72 9.57 7.36 -14.55
N ASP A 73 9.76 6.09 -14.94
CA ASP A 73 10.18 5.02 -14.03
C ASP A 73 11.57 5.26 -13.43
N SER A 74 12.53 5.78 -14.20
CA SER A 74 13.86 6.10 -13.67
C SER A 74 13.77 7.21 -12.60
N LYS A 75 12.89 8.20 -12.78
CA LYS A 75 12.66 9.25 -11.78
C LYS A 75 12.04 8.72 -10.48
N CYS A 76 11.21 7.69 -10.54
CA CYS A 76 10.76 6.99 -9.33
C CYS A 76 11.92 6.30 -8.60
N GLN A 77 12.82 5.64 -9.34
CA GLN A 77 13.96 4.93 -8.75
C GLN A 77 14.98 5.88 -8.13
N GLU A 78 15.19 7.04 -8.77
CA GLU A 78 15.98 8.16 -8.25
C GLU A 78 15.30 8.89 -7.09
N ARG A 79 14.04 8.53 -6.77
CA ARG A 79 13.19 9.18 -5.77
C ARG A 79 13.02 10.70 -6.00
N SER A 80 13.15 11.15 -7.24
CA SER A 80 13.14 12.56 -7.65
C SER A 80 11.88 12.96 -8.40
N LEU A 81 10.91 12.05 -8.50
CA LEU A 81 9.66 12.29 -9.21
C LEU A 81 8.82 13.36 -8.50
N ASN A 82 8.26 14.28 -9.28
CA ASN A 82 7.33 15.30 -8.84
C ASN A 82 6.16 15.43 -9.82
N HIS A 83 5.19 16.29 -9.50
CA HIS A 83 3.99 16.46 -10.32
C HIS A 83 4.29 17.00 -11.73
N ASP A 84 5.30 17.85 -11.89
CA ASP A 84 5.64 18.45 -13.17
C ASP A 84 6.11 17.40 -14.18
N TYR A 85 6.95 16.45 -13.74
CA TYR A 85 7.36 15.32 -14.59
C TYR A 85 6.15 14.53 -15.12
N ILE A 86 5.15 14.31 -14.27
CA ILE A 86 3.91 13.62 -14.67
C ILE A 86 3.10 14.45 -15.65
N CYS A 87 2.97 15.76 -15.42
CA CYS A 87 2.33 16.69 -16.35
C CYS A 87 2.99 16.69 -17.72
N TYR A 88 4.33 16.76 -17.79
CA TYR A 88 5.09 16.70 -19.04
C TYR A 88 4.92 15.35 -19.75
N ALA A 89 4.95 14.24 -19.00
CA ALA A 89 4.74 12.90 -19.55
C ALA A 89 3.33 12.74 -20.14
N ALA A 90 2.30 13.18 -19.40
CA ALA A 90 0.91 13.16 -19.86
C ALA A 90 0.74 14.00 -21.14
N PHE A 91 1.28 15.22 -21.16
CA PHE A 91 1.23 16.09 -22.34
C PHE A 91 1.95 15.49 -23.54
N THR A 92 3.10 14.85 -23.33
CA THR A 92 3.85 14.13 -24.36
C THR A 92 3.01 13.00 -24.97
N ILE A 93 2.32 12.21 -24.14
CA ILE A 93 1.42 11.14 -24.60
C ILE A 93 0.25 11.72 -25.40
N VAL A 94 -0.36 12.82 -24.95
CA VAL A 94 -1.43 13.54 -25.67
C VAL A 94 -0.97 13.94 -27.07
N LYS A 95 0.24 14.47 -27.20
CA LYS A 95 0.84 14.85 -28.49
C LYS A 95 1.13 13.66 -29.39
N ILE A 96 1.76 12.60 -28.86
CA ILE A 96 2.04 11.37 -29.62
C ILE A 96 0.75 10.73 -30.15
N LYS A 97 -0.32 10.74 -29.34
CA LYS A 97 -1.63 10.22 -29.72
C LYS A 97 -2.43 11.15 -30.63
N LYS A 98 -1.91 12.35 -30.93
CA LYS A 98 -2.56 13.37 -31.77
C LYS A 98 -3.98 13.71 -31.28
N ILE A 99 -4.16 13.81 -29.96
CA ILE A 99 -5.47 14.11 -29.36
C ILE A 99 -5.72 15.62 -29.46
N ASN A 100 -6.87 15.99 -30.04
CA ASN A 100 -7.30 17.39 -30.10
C ASN A 100 -7.75 17.86 -28.71
N THR A 101 -6.92 18.66 -28.05
CA THR A 101 -7.17 19.16 -26.68
C THR A 101 -8.28 20.22 -26.62
N GLN A 102 -8.64 20.86 -27.74
CA GLN A 102 -9.76 21.80 -27.79
C GLN A 102 -11.10 21.08 -27.71
N VAL A 103 -11.19 19.90 -28.31
CA VAL A 103 -12.37 19.02 -28.23
C VAL A 103 -12.34 18.21 -26.93
N HIS A 104 -11.18 17.68 -26.56
CA HIS A 104 -11.01 16.80 -25.41
C HIS A 104 -10.36 17.51 -24.22
N LYS A 105 -10.95 18.63 -23.79
CA LYS A 105 -10.39 19.53 -22.76
C LYS A 105 -10.02 18.83 -21.46
N LYS A 106 -10.84 17.87 -21.01
CA LYS A 106 -10.64 17.14 -19.74
C LYS A 106 -9.64 15.99 -19.84
N PHE A 107 -9.32 15.52 -21.05
CA PHE A 107 -8.54 14.29 -21.23
C PHE A 107 -7.16 14.38 -20.60
N CYS A 108 -6.43 15.48 -20.86
CA CYS A 108 -5.08 15.65 -20.34
C CYS A 108 -5.09 15.58 -18.81
N ASN A 109 -6.00 16.29 -18.15
CA ASN A 109 -6.10 16.29 -16.69
C ASN A 109 -6.46 14.90 -16.14
N THR A 110 -7.44 14.22 -16.75
CA THR A 110 -7.81 12.85 -16.34
C THR A 110 -6.64 11.88 -16.51
N LEU A 111 -5.89 11.98 -17.60
CA LEU A 111 -4.70 11.17 -17.83
C LEU A 111 -3.63 11.49 -16.77
N THR A 112 -3.34 12.77 -16.53
CA THR A 112 -2.40 13.22 -15.48
C THR A 112 -2.79 12.70 -14.10
N GLU A 113 -4.08 12.70 -13.73
CA GLU A 113 -4.57 12.12 -12.47
C GLU A 113 -4.22 10.62 -12.38
N CYS A 114 -4.55 9.83 -13.41
CA CYS A 114 -4.20 8.40 -13.44
C CYS A 114 -2.69 8.18 -13.38
N MET A 115 -1.90 8.96 -14.13
CA MET A 115 -0.45 8.85 -14.12
C MET A 115 0.15 9.25 -12.75
N THR A 116 -0.42 10.25 -12.08
CA THR A 116 -0.03 10.63 -10.72
C THR A 116 -0.21 9.46 -9.75
N GLN A 117 -1.30 8.71 -9.87
CA GLN A 117 -1.52 7.51 -9.06
C GLN A 117 -0.53 6.38 -9.41
N ILE A 118 -0.34 6.07 -10.68
CA ILE A 118 0.51 4.96 -11.14
C ILE A 118 1.96 5.15 -10.68
N TRP A 119 2.53 6.31 -10.98
CA TRP A 119 3.93 6.57 -10.68
C TRP A 119 4.14 7.00 -9.23
N GLY A 120 3.15 7.64 -8.60
CA GLY A 120 3.19 7.87 -7.16
C GLY A 120 3.15 6.58 -6.34
N TYR A 121 2.41 5.55 -6.79
CA TYR A 121 2.46 4.22 -6.19
C TYR A 121 3.85 3.57 -6.31
N ARG A 122 4.51 3.74 -7.46
CA ARG A 122 5.89 3.23 -7.68
C ARG A 122 6.91 3.93 -6.80
N GLN A 123 6.81 5.26 -6.70
CA GLN A 123 7.60 6.07 -5.78
C GLN A 123 7.37 5.61 -4.33
N LEU A 124 6.12 5.43 -3.91
CA LEU A 124 5.78 4.93 -2.58
C LEU A 124 6.42 3.56 -2.28
N MET A 125 6.39 2.63 -3.24
CA MET A 125 7.08 1.34 -3.08
C MET A 125 8.59 1.51 -2.84
N ALA A 126 9.23 2.43 -3.55
CA ALA A 126 10.65 2.72 -3.36
C ALA A 126 10.91 3.35 -1.98
N ASP A 127 10.11 4.33 -1.57
CA ASP A 127 10.23 4.99 -0.27
C ASP A 127 10.02 4.00 0.90
N VAL A 128 9.00 3.14 0.81
CA VAL A 128 8.74 2.06 1.79
C VAL A 128 9.93 1.10 1.85
N GLU A 129 10.51 0.72 0.71
CA GLU A 129 11.65 -0.20 0.69
C GLU A 129 12.93 0.40 1.29
N VAL A 130 13.14 1.72 1.12
CA VAL A 130 14.25 2.42 1.77
C VAL A 130 14.11 2.36 3.29
N MET A 131 12.93 2.71 3.81
CA MET A 131 12.65 2.66 5.25
C MET A 131 12.74 1.24 5.80
N ARG A 132 12.26 0.24 5.05
CA ARG A 132 12.33 -1.16 5.46
C ARG A 132 13.78 -1.67 5.56
N ARG A 133 14.67 -1.20 4.69
CA ARG A 133 16.09 -1.62 4.65
C ARG A 133 16.96 -0.85 5.62
N GLN A 134 16.56 0.35 6.03
CA GLN A 134 17.29 1.13 7.02
C GLN A 134 17.17 0.46 8.39
N SER A 135 18.26 -0.15 8.85
CA SER A 135 18.33 -0.76 10.18
C SER A 135 18.14 0.28 11.28
N TYR A 136 17.46 -0.13 12.34
CA TYR A 136 17.45 0.62 13.59
C TYR A 136 18.88 0.68 14.16
N SER A 137 19.24 1.84 14.73
CA SER A 137 20.54 2.04 15.39
C SER A 137 20.33 2.85 16.67
N ALA A 138 20.82 2.32 17.79
CA ALA A 138 20.82 3.02 19.07
C ALA A 138 21.79 4.20 19.12
N GLU A 139 22.72 4.28 18.16
CA GLU A 139 23.66 5.40 18.01
C GLU A 139 23.06 6.56 17.21
N ASN A 140 21.85 6.38 16.65
CA ASN A 140 21.14 7.42 15.91
C ASN A 140 20.10 8.09 16.82
N PRO A 141 20.30 9.37 17.23
CA PRO A 141 19.36 10.09 18.09
C PRO A 141 17.92 10.14 17.54
N ASP A 142 17.74 10.28 16.22
CA ASP A 142 16.41 10.36 15.61
C ASP A 142 15.65 9.03 15.70
N HIS A 143 16.36 7.91 15.75
CA HIS A 143 15.76 6.59 15.93
C HIS A 143 15.34 6.38 17.39
N GLU A 144 16.23 6.72 18.32
CA GLU A 144 15.99 6.64 19.75
C GLU A 144 14.85 7.55 20.20
N GLU A 145 14.78 8.78 19.67
CA GLU A 145 13.66 9.70 19.92
C GLU A 145 12.32 9.09 19.49
N LYS A 146 12.25 8.49 18.30
CA LYS A 146 11.03 7.81 17.83
C LYS A 146 10.62 6.66 18.74
N LEU A 147 11.59 5.89 19.25
CA LEU A 147 11.33 4.77 20.15
C LEU A 147 10.81 5.25 21.51
N LEU A 148 11.37 6.33 22.06
CA LEU A 148 10.90 6.96 23.30
C LEU A 148 9.49 7.56 23.14
N ARG A 149 9.21 8.20 21.99
CA ARG A 149 7.87 8.71 21.66
C ARG A 149 6.85 7.60 21.56
N LEU A 150 7.21 6.44 20.99
CA LEU A 150 6.33 5.28 20.94
C LEU A 150 5.93 4.83 22.35
N TRP A 151 6.91 4.73 23.26
CA TRP A 151 6.64 4.40 24.65
C TRP A 151 5.70 5.41 25.29
N THR A 152 6.04 6.69 25.21
CA THR A 152 5.26 7.79 25.81
C THR A 152 3.82 7.83 25.28
N ALA A 153 3.64 7.56 23.98
CA ALA A 153 2.33 7.51 23.37
C ALA A 153 1.48 6.32 23.86
N LEU A 154 2.09 5.16 24.10
CA LEU A 154 1.37 3.95 24.53
C LEU A 154 1.20 3.85 26.05
N VAL A 155 2.20 4.25 26.83
CA VAL A 155 2.29 4.10 28.28
C VAL A 155 2.69 5.44 28.92
N PRO A 156 1.80 6.45 28.91
CA PRO A 156 2.14 7.80 29.36
C PRO A 156 2.41 7.89 30.86
N ASP A 157 1.84 6.99 31.65
CA ASP A 157 1.82 7.06 33.13
C ASP A 157 2.98 6.28 33.79
N ASP A 158 3.77 5.55 33.01
CA ASP A 158 4.92 4.77 33.49
C ASP A 158 6.16 5.08 32.62
N PRO A 159 6.95 6.12 32.95
CA PRO A 159 8.15 6.47 32.20
C PRO A 159 9.19 5.34 32.19
N LEU A 160 9.99 5.25 31.12
CA LEU A 160 11.10 4.30 31.06
C LEU A 160 12.17 4.63 32.10
N GLU A 161 12.56 3.63 32.88
CA GLU A 161 13.67 3.73 33.85
C GLU A 161 15.03 3.86 33.14
N ALA A 162 15.16 3.20 31.99
CA ALA A 162 16.37 3.21 31.18
C ALA A 162 16.03 2.86 29.72
N ARG A 163 16.95 3.15 28.80
CA ARG A 163 16.81 2.75 27.40
C ARG A 163 16.77 1.22 27.22
N VAL A 164 17.58 0.49 27.98
CA VAL A 164 17.56 -0.98 28.01
C VAL A 164 16.92 -1.40 29.33
N THR A 165 15.69 -1.89 29.26
CA THR A 165 14.87 -2.22 30.44
C THR A 165 13.84 -3.30 30.12
N LYS A 166 13.44 -4.09 31.10
CA LYS A 166 12.35 -5.08 30.92
C LYS A 166 11.00 -4.43 30.63
N GLN A 167 10.82 -3.14 30.90
CA GLN A 167 9.55 -2.44 30.61
C GLN A 167 9.12 -2.61 29.15
N TRP A 168 10.04 -2.69 28.19
CA TRP A 168 9.71 -2.93 26.78
C TRP A 168 8.88 -4.18 26.50
N THR A 169 8.98 -5.22 27.34
CA THR A 169 8.19 -6.44 27.17
C THR A 169 6.71 -6.21 27.50
N SER A 170 6.36 -5.17 28.29
CA SER A 170 4.96 -4.86 28.64
C SER A 170 4.15 -4.37 27.44
N ILE A 171 4.81 -3.75 26.45
CA ILE A 171 4.23 -3.39 25.14
C ILE A 171 4.58 -4.41 24.05
N GLY A 172 5.08 -5.58 24.45
CA GLY A 172 5.22 -6.74 23.59
C GLY A 172 6.45 -6.74 22.68
N PHE A 173 7.57 -6.12 23.07
CA PHE A 173 8.89 -6.45 22.50
C PHE A 173 9.44 -7.76 23.11
N GLN A 174 10.37 -8.45 22.44
CA GLN A 174 10.83 -9.79 22.88
C GLN A 174 11.78 -9.76 24.07
N GLY A 175 12.49 -8.65 24.27
CA GLY A 175 13.49 -8.52 25.33
C GLY A 175 13.57 -7.10 25.89
N SER A 176 14.64 -6.83 26.63
CA SER A 176 14.87 -5.51 27.22
C SER A 176 15.40 -4.46 26.25
N ASP A 177 15.67 -4.85 25.01
CA ASP A 177 16.11 -3.94 23.95
C ASP A 177 15.34 -4.19 22.63
N PRO A 178 14.45 -3.26 22.25
CA PRO A 178 13.68 -3.33 21.01
C PRO A 178 14.50 -3.40 19.72
N GLN A 179 15.78 -3.02 19.73
CA GLN A 179 16.62 -2.99 18.51
C GLN A 179 16.60 -4.33 17.75
N THR A 180 16.61 -5.45 18.48
CA THR A 180 16.68 -6.79 17.88
C THR A 180 15.38 -7.21 17.18
N ASP A 181 14.26 -6.58 17.52
CA ASP A 181 12.93 -6.89 16.97
C ASP A 181 12.70 -6.25 15.60
N PHE A 182 13.41 -5.15 15.30
CA PHE A 182 13.28 -4.43 14.03
C PHE A 182 14.07 -5.04 12.86
N ARG A 183 14.78 -6.16 13.05
CA ARG A 183 15.69 -6.74 12.03
C ARG A 183 15.05 -6.94 10.65
N GLY A 184 13.79 -7.38 10.59
CA GLY A 184 13.12 -7.67 9.32
C GLY A 184 12.55 -6.44 8.61
N MET A 185 12.04 -5.48 9.38
CA MET A 185 11.30 -4.32 8.88
C MET A 185 12.02 -2.98 9.07
N GLY A 186 13.22 -2.97 9.64
CA GLY A 186 14.01 -1.77 9.85
C GLY A 186 13.25 -0.67 10.61
N ILE A 187 13.58 0.57 10.29
CA ILE A 187 12.92 1.75 10.87
C ILE A 187 11.45 1.86 10.48
N LEU A 188 11.03 1.26 9.36
CA LEU A 188 9.62 1.23 8.95
C LEU A 188 8.73 0.55 9.99
N GLY A 189 9.22 -0.52 10.63
CA GLY A 189 8.48 -1.19 11.71
C GLY A 189 8.21 -0.26 12.90
N LEU A 190 9.23 0.51 13.31
CA LEU A 190 9.09 1.50 14.37
C LEU A 190 8.16 2.64 13.96
N GLU A 191 8.32 3.20 12.76
CA GLU A 191 7.47 4.31 12.31
C GLU A 191 6.01 3.93 12.16
N ASN A 192 5.71 2.71 11.72
CA ASN A 192 4.34 2.21 11.67
C ASN A 192 3.71 2.12 13.06
N LEU A 193 4.42 1.53 14.03
CA LEU A 193 3.96 1.45 15.42
C LEU A 193 3.75 2.86 16.01
N LEU A 194 4.73 3.75 15.82
CA LEU A 194 4.68 5.12 16.31
C LEU A 194 3.53 5.91 15.69
N PHE A 195 3.36 5.81 14.37
CA PHE A 195 2.27 6.47 13.66
C PHE A 195 0.92 6.00 14.19
N PHE A 196 0.74 4.71 14.44
CA PHE A 196 -0.50 4.22 15.03
C PHE A 196 -0.72 4.77 16.44
N ALA A 197 0.32 4.76 17.28
CA ALA A 197 0.27 5.24 18.65
C ALA A 197 0.01 6.75 18.77
N GLU A 198 0.51 7.57 17.84
CA GLU A 198 0.34 9.04 17.89
C GLU A 198 -0.87 9.54 17.11
N GLN A 199 -1.17 8.98 15.93
CA GLN A 199 -2.27 9.45 15.10
C GLN A 199 -3.62 8.87 15.52
N TYR A 200 -3.62 7.68 16.11
CA TYR A 200 -4.81 6.96 16.54
C TYR A 200 -4.64 6.43 17.97
N THR A 201 -4.15 7.28 18.87
CA THR A 201 -3.75 6.93 20.24
C THR A 201 -4.77 6.09 21.00
N SER A 202 -6.05 6.48 21.00
CA SER A 202 -7.09 5.72 21.69
C SER A 202 -7.25 4.30 21.13
N ALA A 203 -7.19 4.15 19.80
CA ALA A 203 -7.27 2.84 19.15
C ALA A 203 -6.03 2.00 19.41
N ALA A 204 -4.83 2.59 19.34
CA ALA A 204 -3.57 1.90 19.62
C ALA A 204 -3.50 1.40 21.08
N ARG A 205 -3.88 2.24 22.05
CA ARG A 205 -3.95 1.86 23.46
C ARG A 205 -5.02 0.80 23.72
N HIS A 206 -6.16 0.89 23.03
CA HIS A 206 -7.19 -0.15 23.09
C HIS A 206 -6.66 -1.49 22.56
N VAL A 207 -5.99 -1.51 21.41
CA VAL A 207 -5.33 -2.71 20.86
C VAL A 207 -4.26 -3.24 21.83
N LEU A 208 -3.45 -2.37 22.42
CA LEU A 208 -2.46 -2.76 23.44
C LEU A 208 -3.11 -3.42 24.65
N SER A 209 -4.17 -2.83 25.19
CA SER A 209 -4.93 -3.40 26.32
C SER A 209 -5.49 -4.79 25.97
N ARG A 210 -6.07 -4.96 24.78
CA ARG A 210 -6.58 -6.26 24.31
C ARG A 210 -5.47 -7.29 24.11
N SER A 211 -4.30 -6.86 23.63
CA SER A 211 -3.15 -7.74 23.46
C SER A 211 -2.60 -8.28 24.79
N GLN A 212 -2.91 -7.63 25.92
CA GLN A 212 -2.51 -8.07 27.26
C GLN A 212 -3.53 -9.04 27.90
N HIS A 213 -4.55 -9.48 27.16
CA HIS A 213 -5.56 -10.40 27.67
C HIS A 213 -4.93 -11.71 28.18
N PRO A 214 -5.32 -12.23 29.36
CA PRO A 214 -4.63 -13.37 29.99
C PRO A 214 -4.66 -14.67 29.19
N ILE A 215 -5.69 -14.88 28.37
CA ILE A 215 -5.89 -16.12 27.60
C ILE A 215 -5.61 -15.92 26.10
N TYR A 216 -5.91 -14.73 25.57
CA TYR A 216 -5.93 -14.45 24.13
C TYR A 216 -4.91 -13.38 23.75
N GLY A 217 -4.03 -13.03 24.69
CA GLY A 217 -3.04 -12.00 24.50
C GLY A 217 -2.01 -12.37 23.44
N TYR A 218 -1.32 -11.36 22.96
CA TYR A 218 -0.23 -11.47 22.00
C TYR A 218 0.76 -10.32 22.22
N SER A 219 1.97 -10.46 21.69
CA SER A 219 3.00 -9.43 21.80
C SER A 219 2.69 -8.27 20.86
N PHE A 220 2.10 -7.17 21.36
CA PHE A 220 1.67 -6.00 20.57
C PHE A 220 2.72 -5.54 19.55
N ALA A 221 3.95 -5.24 19.98
CA ALA A 221 4.99 -4.73 19.08
C ALA A 221 5.38 -5.77 18.01
N ILE A 222 5.62 -7.03 18.37
CA ILE A 222 5.96 -8.10 17.39
C ILE A 222 4.84 -8.35 16.39
N PHE A 223 3.59 -8.32 16.86
CA PHE A 223 2.40 -8.47 16.03
C PHE A 223 2.29 -7.31 15.05
N GLY A 224 2.48 -6.07 15.53
CA GLY A 224 2.50 -4.87 14.70
C GLY A 224 3.65 -4.86 13.70
N ILE A 225 4.84 -5.36 14.03
CA ILE A 225 5.96 -5.50 13.08
C ILE A 225 5.62 -6.55 12.00
N ASN A 226 4.95 -7.64 12.36
CA ASN A 226 4.47 -8.62 11.38
C ASN A 226 3.41 -8.02 10.44
N VAL A 227 2.50 -7.19 10.95
CA VAL A 227 1.54 -6.46 10.11
C VAL A 227 2.24 -5.51 9.14
N THR A 228 3.35 -4.90 9.55
CA THR A 228 4.19 -4.08 8.65
C THR A 228 4.72 -4.92 7.49
N ALA A 229 5.19 -6.15 7.75
CA ALA A 229 5.65 -7.06 6.72
C ALA A 229 4.54 -7.42 5.73
N MET A 230 3.36 -7.80 6.23
CA MET A 230 2.20 -8.09 5.40
C MET A 230 1.75 -6.88 4.55
N ALA A 231 1.76 -5.66 5.13
CA ALA A 231 1.45 -4.44 4.40
C ALA A 231 2.45 -4.19 3.26
N CYS A 232 3.75 -4.45 3.50
CA CYS A 232 4.78 -4.39 2.46
C CYS A 232 4.54 -5.42 1.35
N ASP A 233 4.15 -6.65 1.70
CA ASP A 233 3.91 -7.71 0.72
C ASP A 233 2.69 -7.41 -0.15
N LEU A 234 1.61 -6.89 0.43
CA LEU A 234 0.43 -6.43 -0.31
C LEU A 234 0.76 -5.25 -1.25
N LEU A 235 1.65 -4.35 -0.82
CA LEU A 235 2.13 -3.24 -1.65
C LEU A 235 3.00 -3.75 -2.82
N LYS A 236 4.00 -4.59 -2.55
CA LYS A 236 4.96 -5.07 -3.56
C LYS A 236 4.33 -6.01 -4.59
N SER A 237 3.41 -6.87 -4.16
CA SER A 237 2.66 -7.76 -5.06
C SER A 237 1.68 -7.02 -5.97
N GLY A 238 1.36 -5.76 -5.65
CA GLY A 238 0.38 -4.94 -6.38
C GLY A 238 -1.07 -5.19 -5.97
N GLU A 239 -1.33 -6.08 -5.02
CA GLU A 239 -2.68 -6.35 -4.47
C GLU A 239 -3.30 -5.08 -3.86
N ALA A 240 -2.48 -4.26 -3.21
CA ALA A 240 -2.93 -3.01 -2.59
C ALA A 240 -3.18 -1.86 -3.59
N LYS A 241 -2.86 -2.01 -4.89
CA LYS A 241 -3.05 -0.93 -5.89
C LYS A 241 -4.45 -0.35 -5.87
N ILE A 242 -5.47 -1.20 -5.73
CA ILE A 242 -6.87 -0.78 -5.70
C ILE A 242 -7.12 0.20 -4.56
N HIS A 243 -6.64 -0.10 -3.36
CA HIS A 243 -6.74 0.79 -2.20
C HIS A 243 -6.08 2.14 -2.48
N PHE A 244 -4.81 2.14 -2.91
CA PHE A 244 -4.05 3.37 -3.10
C PHE A 244 -4.58 4.24 -4.25
N TYR A 245 -5.02 3.64 -5.36
CA TYR A 245 -5.61 4.37 -6.48
C TYR A 245 -7.00 4.95 -6.16
N ASN A 246 -7.69 4.45 -5.14
CA ASN A 246 -8.95 4.99 -4.65
C ASN A 246 -8.75 6.04 -3.53
N ALA A 247 -7.62 6.01 -2.82
CA ALA A 247 -7.40 6.82 -1.62
C ALA A 247 -7.29 8.33 -1.89
N SER A 248 -6.67 8.75 -3.00
CA SER A 248 -6.42 10.17 -3.26
C SER A 248 -6.33 10.49 -4.76
N LYS A 249 -6.39 11.79 -5.10
CA LYS A 249 -5.98 12.30 -6.42
C LYS A 249 -4.49 12.62 -6.50
N ARG A 250 -3.85 12.81 -5.33
CA ARG A 250 -2.45 13.20 -5.21
C ARG A 250 -1.56 11.97 -5.18
N PHE A 251 -0.24 12.20 -5.21
CA PHE A 251 0.74 11.15 -4.97
C PHE A 251 0.39 10.36 -3.70
N PRO A 252 0.29 9.03 -3.77
CA PRO A 252 0.40 8.19 -2.59
C PRO A 252 1.73 8.48 -1.88
N THR A 253 1.69 8.64 -0.56
CA THR A 253 2.85 8.98 0.28
C THR A 253 3.03 7.95 1.40
N LEU A 254 4.16 8.00 2.11
CA LEU A 254 4.39 7.17 3.30
C LEU A 254 3.27 7.32 4.33
N HIS A 255 2.72 8.52 4.50
CA HIS A 255 1.54 8.75 5.36
C HIS A 255 0.37 7.84 4.97
N ASN A 256 0.08 7.67 3.68
CA ASN A 256 -0.99 6.78 3.23
C ASN A 256 -0.67 5.30 3.51
N PHE A 257 0.60 4.90 3.43
CA PHE A 257 1.03 3.56 3.81
C PHE A 257 0.86 3.32 5.32
N HIS A 258 1.21 4.28 6.17
CA HIS A 258 1.00 4.16 7.61
C HIS A 258 -0.49 4.09 7.98
N GLN A 259 -1.36 4.83 7.27
CA GLN A 259 -2.82 4.70 7.44
C GLN A 259 -3.31 3.30 7.05
N PHE A 260 -2.84 2.77 5.91
CA PHE A 260 -3.16 1.40 5.49
C PHE A 260 -2.70 0.38 6.54
N TYR A 261 -1.49 0.56 7.08
CA TYR A 261 -0.96 -0.24 8.19
C TYR A 261 -1.87 -0.20 9.43
N CYS A 262 -2.29 0.99 9.87
CA CYS A 262 -3.14 1.15 11.05
C CYS A 262 -4.47 0.41 10.90
N TYR A 263 -5.10 0.53 9.71
CA TYR A 263 -6.30 -0.24 9.40
C TYR A 263 -6.06 -1.74 9.49
N LEU A 264 -4.98 -2.24 8.88
CA LEU A 264 -4.64 -3.67 8.92
C LEU A 264 -4.39 -4.16 10.34
N PHE A 265 -3.68 -3.38 11.16
CA PHE A 265 -3.36 -3.79 12.53
C PHE A 265 -4.63 -3.85 13.38
N PHE A 266 -5.46 -2.81 13.35
CA PHE A 266 -6.71 -2.79 14.09
C PHE A 266 -7.66 -3.93 13.67
N SER A 267 -7.86 -4.12 12.36
CA SER A 267 -8.72 -5.20 11.86
C SER A 267 -8.15 -6.60 12.11
N PHE A 268 -6.83 -6.75 12.19
CA PHE A 268 -6.24 -8.04 12.54
C PHE A 268 -6.44 -8.36 14.02
N ASP A 269 -6.32 -7.38 14.92
CA ASP A 269 -6.69 -7.56 16.33
C ASP A 269 -8.17 -7.99 16.45
N GLU A 270 -9.09 -7.31 15.75
CA GLU A 270 -10.51 -7.68 15.78
C GLU A 270 -10.73 -9.14 15.38
N LEU A 271 -10.10 -9.58 14.28
CA LEU A 271 -10.18 -10.97 13.85
C LEU A 271 -9.55 -11.92 14.88
N TRP A 272 -8.38 -11.57 15.42
CA TRP A 272 -7.68 -12.37 16.44
C TRP A 272 -8.59 -12.63 17.64
N ARG A 273 -9.29 -11.60 18.12
CA ARG A 273 -10.29 -11.75 19.19
C ARG A 273 -11.47 -12.62 18.81
N MET A 274 -11.98 -12.48 17.59
CA MET A 274 -13.10 -13.29 17.11
C MET A 274 -12.75 -14.78 17.00
N GLU A 275 -11.51 -15.09 16.60
CA GLU A 275 -11.02 -16.47 16.50
C GLU A 275 -10.82 -17.14 17.87
N LYS A 276 -10.59 -16.37 18.93
CA LYS A 276 -10.28 -16.87 20.30
C LYS A 276 -9.19 -17.96 20.28
N PRO A 277 -7.98 -17.67 19.76
CA PRO A 277 -6.94 -18.67 19.60
C PRO A 277 -6.55 -19.29 20.93
N GLN A 278 -6.25 -20.58 20.93
CA GLN A 278 -5.85 -21.29 22.14
C GLN A 278 -4.46 -20.88 22.63
N ASN A 279 -3.57 -20.53 21.69
CA ASN A 279 -2.21 -20.12 21.96
C ASN A 279 -1.59 -19.43 20.73
N MET A 280 -0.36 -18.93 20.90
CA MET A 280 0.37 -18.19 19.87
C MET A 280 0.75 -19.05 18.64
N MET A 281 0.70 -20.38 18.70
CA MET A 281 1.00 -21.24 17.53
C MET A 281 -0.04 -21.07 16.41
N GLU A 282 -1.24 -20.56 16.74
CA GLU A 282 -2.27 -20.25 15.75
C GLU A 282 -1.99 -18.96 14.96
N PHE A 283 -0.98 -18.18 15.33
CA PHE A 283 -0.64 -16.92 14.69
C PHE A 283 -0.54 -17.01 13.18
N SER A 284 0.29 -17.93 12.67
CA SER A 284 0.47 -18.09 11.22
C SER A 284 -0.85 -18.43 10.51
N ARG A 285 -1.66 -19.33 11.08
CA ARG A 285 -2.95 -19.72 10.51
C ARG A 285 -3.90 -18.53 10.42
N ILE A 286 -4.03 -17.75 11.50
CA ILE A 286 -4.97 -16.62 11.57
C ILE A 286 -4.46 -15.46 10.71
N ARG A 287 -3.16 -15.19 10.71
CA ARG A 287 -2.53 -14.21 9.82
C ARG A 287 -2.81 -14.54 8.35
N ASP A 288 -2.59 -15.78 7.93
CA ASP A 288 -2.81 -16.18 6.54
C ASP A 288 -4.30 -16.09 6.16
N LYS A 289 -5.20 -16.43 7.10
CA LYS A 289 -6.65 -16.21 6.95
C LYS A 289 -6.98 -14.72 6.80
N PHE A 290 -6.39 -13.85 7.62
CA PHE A 290 -6.59 -12.41 7.56
C PHE A 290 -6.12 -11.84 6.22
N GLU A 291 -4.90 -12.19 5.80
CA GLU A 291 -4.33 -11.75 4.54
C GLU A 291 -5.20 -12.18 3.35
N ALA A 292 -5.73 -13.40 3.36
CA ALA A 292 -6.67 -13.88 2.35
C ALA A 292 -7.97 -13.06 2.31
N GLN A 293 -8.53 -12.69 3.47
CA GLN A 293 -9.71 -11.82 3.55
C GLN A 293 -9.41 -10.40 3.03
N VAL A 294 -8.25 -9.85 3.37
CA VAL A 294 -7.79 -8.54 2.89
C VAL A 294 -7.66 -8.55 1.37
N LYS A 295 -6.97 -9.55 0.81
CA LYS A 295 -6.84 -9.75 -0.65
C LYS A 295 -8.20 -9.90 -1.33
N LEU A 296 -9.13 -10.63 -0.72
CA LEU A 296 -10.49 -10.75 -1.25
C LEU A 296 -11.22 -9.40 -1.28
N LYS A 297 -11.14 -8.60 -0.21
CA LYS A 297 -11.70 -7.25 -0.17
C LYS A 297 -11.08 -6.35 -1.25
N LEU A 298 -9.77 -6.45 -1.47
CA LEU A 298 -9.04 -5.69 -2.49
C LEU A 298 -9.40 -6.06 -3.94
N LYS A 299 -10.10 -7.18 -4.18
CA LYS A 299 -10.65 -7.50 -5.51
C LYS A 299 -11.84 -6.61 -5.90
N ASN A 300 -12.51 -5.96 -4.95
CA ASN A 300 -13.55 -4.99 -5.25
C ASN A 300 -12.90 -3.72 -5.83
N PRO A 301 -13.23 -3.28 -7.06
CA PRO A 301 -12.60 -2.10 -7.69
C PRO A 301 -12.82 -0.78 -6.92
N MET A 302 -13.79 -0.74 -6.01
CA MET A 302 -14.09 0.40 -5.13
C MET A 302 -13.48 0.24 -3.73
N ALA A 303 -12.69 -0.80 -3.49
CA ALA A 303 -12.10 -1.05 -2.18
C ALA A 303 -11.23 0.15 -1.75
N TYR A 304 -11.51 0.63 -0.54
CA TYR A 304 -10.75 1.67 0.14
C TYR A 304 -10.90 1.44 1.63
N PHE A 305 -9.76 1.30 2.33
CA PHE A 305 -9.72 0.98 3.75
C PHE A 305 -9.47 2.26 4.53
N GLN A 306 -10.45 2.68 5.33
CA GLN A 306 -10.41 3.89 6.13
C GLN A 306 -10.18 3.56 7.60
N CYS A 307 -9.41 4.40 8.29
CA CYS A 307 -9.17 4.29 9.73
C CYS A 307 -10.33 4.90 10.53
N ASN A 308 -11.53 4.32 10.42
CA ASN A 308 -12.69 4.71 11.22
C ASN A 308 -12.83 3.72 12.40
N PHE A 309 -11.93 3.83 13.37
CA PHE A 309 -11.89 2.88 14.49
C PHE A 309 -13.05 3.13 15.45
N VAL A 310 -13.92 2.13 15.58
CA VAL A 310 -14.99 2.10 16.58
C VAL A 310 -14.47 1.30 17.76
N LEU A 311 -14.35 1.94 18.92
CA LEU A 311 -13.90 1.27 20.13
C LEU A 311 -15.13 0.74 20.87
N GLU A 312 -15.24 -0.58 20.98
CA GLU A 312 -16.20 -1.18 21.89
C GLU A 312 -15.74 -0.94 23.32
N ASN A 313 -16.66 -0.64 24.24
CA ASN A 313 -16.33 -0.56 25.66
C ASN A 313 -15.79 -1.92 26.10
N VAL A 314 -14.57 -1.90 26.67
CA VAL A 314 -13.90 -3.08 27.24
C VAL A 314 -14.61 -3.52 28.51
#